data_AF-A0A3B8HKC2-F1
#
_entry.id   AF-A0A3B8HKC2-F1
#
_cell.length_a   1.000
_cell.length_b   1.000
_cell.length_c   1.000
_cell.angle_alpha   90.00
_cell.angle_beta   90.00
_cell.angle_gamma   90.00
#
_symmetry.space_group_name_H-M   'P 1'
#
loop_
_entity.id
_entity.type
_entity.pdbx_description
1 polymer ?
#
loop_
_entity_poly.entity_id
_entity_poly.type
_entity_poly.pdbx_seq_one_letter_code
_entity_poly.pdbx_strand_id
1 'polypeptide(L)'
;AEIVVGNKDWFACAACSAGPAFEGGGIKFGMRATTGAIEDFSIDPVSLEPMLVTVGNVRPKGICGSGLIGMVATLFELGVVDSRGKFQRDLGTNRIREADGVYEYVLVWAQETQIDRDITLSEADIDNLIRAKGAIYSGYQTLLEEVGLSLKDIDQIILAGGFGSYIDLEKAMVIGLLPEVDPEKITYIGNGSLMGCRMSALTNRLRRDVVDVTKK
;
A
#
# COMPACT_ATOMS: atom_id res chain seq x y z
N ALA A 1 10.30 0.60 -6.65
CA ALA A 1 10.00 1.75 -5.79
C ALA A 1 11.26 2.58 -5.64
N GLU A 2 11.12 3.89 -5.71
CA GLU A 2 12.20 4.85 -5.76
C GLU A 2 12.14 5.74 -4.51
N ILE A 3 13.30 6.06 -3.96
CA ILE A 3 13.43 6.78 -2.70
C ILE A 3 14.46 7.88 -2.91
N VAL A 4 14.14 9.09 -2.44
CA VAL A 4 15.06 10.23 -2.44
C VAL A 4 15.09 10.79 -1.03
N VAL A 5 16.29 10.99 -0.49
CA VAL A 5 16.52 11.72 0.76
C VAL A 5 17.40 12.93 0.46
N GLY A 6 17.10 14.08 1.07
CA GLY A 6 17.92 15.27 0.89
C GLY A 6 17.20 16.57 1.18
N ASN A 7 17.80 17.65 0.71
CA ASN A 7 17.33 19.01 0.83
C ASN A 7 17.77 19.84 -0.40
N LYS A 8 17.72 21.18 -0.31
CA LYS A 8 18.12 22.08 -1.41
C LYS A 8 19.62 21.99 -1.77
N ASP A 9 20.47 21.57 -0.85
CA ASP A 9 21.93 21.57 -0.98
C ASP A 9 22.47 20.22 -1.48
N TRP A 10 21.85 19.11 -1.07
CA TRP A 10 22.25 17.76 -1.48
C TRP A 10 21.05 16.80 -1.52
N PHE A 11 21.15 15.72 -2.29
CA PHE A 11 20.25 14.58 -2.17
C PHE A 11 20.95 13.29 -2.58
N ALA A 12 20.42 12.16 -2.11
CA ALA A 12 20.78 10.82 -2.53
C ALA A 12 19.51 10.08 -2.93
N CYS A 13 19.63 9.17 -3.90
CA CYS A 13 18.52 8.37 -4.38
C CYS A 13 18.87 6.88 -4.40
N ALA A 14 17.86 6.06 -4.19
CA ALA A 14 17.94 4.62 -4.30
C ALA A 14 16.68 4.06 -4.97
N ALA A 15 16.82 2.89 -5.57
CA ALA A 15 15.70 2.11 -6.07
C ALA A 15 15.69 0.75 -5.38
N CYS A 16 14.51 0.31 -4.96
CA CYS A 16 14.29 -0.99 -4.34
C CYS A 16 13.27 -1.81 -5.14
N SER A 17 13.52 -3.12 -5.21
CA SER A 17 12.68 -4.09 -5.93
C SER A 17 11.45 -4.49 -5.12
N ALA A 18 10.53 -3.55 -4.92
CA ALA A 18 9.29 -3.78 -4.18
C ALA A 18 8.24 -4.60 -4.94
N GLY A 19 8.26 -4.55 -6.28
CA GLY A 19 7.20 -5.13 -7.10
C GLY A 19 5.88 -4.34 -7.04
N PRO A 20 4.89 -4.71 -7.86
CA PRO A 20 3.71 -3.89 -8.10
C PRO A 20 2.51 -4.19 -7.17
N ALA A 21 2.75 -4.74 -5.97
CA ALA A 21 1.69 -5.22 -5.08
C ALA A 21 0.68 -4.11 -4.72
N PHE A 22 1.18 -2.90 -4.48
CA PHE A 22 0.37 -1.75 -4.12
C PHE A 22 -0.43 -1.16 -5.30
N GLU A 23 -0.08 -1.50 -6.53
CA GLU A 23 -0.82 -1.16 -7.74
C GLU A 23 -1.81 -2.28 -8.14
N GLY A 24 -1.95 -3.31 -7.30
CA GLY A 24 -2.76 -4.50 -7.53
C GLY A 24 -2.07 -5.59 -8.36
N GLY A 25 -0.80 -5.41 -8.71
CA GLY A 25 -0.05 -6.39 -9.50
C GLY A 25 0.47 -7.54 -8.64
N GLY A 26 0.31 -8.78 -9.12
CA GLY A 26 0.74 -9.97 -8.38
C GLY A 26 -0.11 -10.29 -7.15
N ILE A 27 -1.31 -9.72 -7.08
CA ILE A 27 -2.34 -10.00 -6.08
C ILE A 27 -3.53 -10.63 -6.82
N LYS A 28 -4.06 -11.77 -6.35
CA LYS A 28 -5.06 -12.60 -7.05
C LYS A 28 -6.28 -11.81 -7.53
N PHE A 29 -6.78 -10.91 -6.68
CA PHE A 29 -7.88 -10.00 -6.99
C PHE A 29 -7.44 -8.53 -6.93
N GLY A 30 -6.14 -8.27 -7.07
CA GLY A 30 -5.60 -6.91 -7.10
C GLY A 30 -5.98 -6.18 -8.38
N MET A 31 -6.26 -4.88 -8.24
CA MET A 31 -6.59 -4.01 -9.36
C MET A 31 -6.26 -2.55 -9.05
N ARG A 32 -6.27 -1.70 -10.09
CA ARG A 32 -6.13 -0.25 -9.90
C ARG A 32 -7.36 0.34 -9.20
N ALA A 33 -7.15 1.41 -8.42
CA ALA A 33 -8.21 2.18 -7.78
C ALA A 33 -9.16 2.82 -8.82
N THR A 34 -10.19 2.06 -9.20
CA THR A 34 -11.22 2.41 -10.18
C THR A 34 -12.56 1.87 -9.70
N THR A 35 -13.67 2.33 -10.28
CA THR A 35 -15.02 1.96 -9.85
C THR A 35 -15.19 0.47 -9.58
N GLY A 36 -15.61 0.11 -8.36
CA GLY A 36 -15.75 -1.27 -7.88
C GLY A 36 -14.49 -1.87 -7.25
N ALA A 37 -13.37 -1.17 -7.19
CA ALA A 37 -12.25 -1.58 -6.35
C ALA A 37 -12.57 -1.33 -4.87
N ILE A 38 -12.29 -2.31 -4.01
CA ILE A 38 -12.39 -2.16 -2.56
C ILE A 38 -11.24 -1.25 -2.11
N GLU A 39 -11.58 -0.10 -1.52
CA GLU A 39 -10.62 0.93 -1.11
C GLU A 39 -10.52 1.11 0.41
N ASP A 40 -11.50 0.60 1.15
CA ASP A 40 -11.51 0.61 2.61
C ASP A 40 -12.09 -0.71 3.15
N PHE A 41 -11.63 -1.09 4.33
CA PHE A 41 -11.94 -2.36 4.98
C PHE A 41 -12.03 -2.18 6.50
N SER A 42 -13.12 -2.68 7.05
CA SER A 42 -13.24 -2.97 8.49
C SER A 42 -13.84 -4.35 8.67
N ILE A 43 -13.77 -4.86 9.89
CA ILE A 43 -14.27 -6.19 10.22
C ILE A 43 -14.84 -6.17 11.63
N ASP A 44 -15.96 -6.86 11.84
CA ASP A 44 -16.51 -7.06 13.16
C ASP A 44 -15.61 -8.00 13.98
N PRO A 45 -15.11 -7.59 15.16
CA PRO A 45 -14.10 -8.36 15.90
C PRO A 45 -14.63 -9.65 16.52
N VAL A 46 -15.96 -9.86 16.54
CA VAL A 46 -16.59 -11.04 17.15
C VAL A 46 -16.98 -12.07 16.09
N SER A 47 -17.76 -11.64 15.11
CA SER A 47 -18.25 -12.48 14.01
C SER A 47 -17.22 -12.66 12.89
N LEU A 48 -16.22 -11.77 12.83
CA LEU A 48 -15.25 -11.70 11.75
C LEU A 48 -15.92 -11.47 10.39
N GLU A 49 -17.04 -10.75 10.37
CA GLU A 49 -17.71 -10.35 9.14
C GLU A 49 -17.13 -9.02 8.63
N PRO A 50 -16.69 -8.95 7.35
CA PRO A 50 -16.06 -7.77 6.78
C PRO A 50 -17.12 -6.73 6.35
N MET A 51 -16.76 -5.46 6.53
CA MET A 51 -17.47 -4.31 5.97
C MET A 51 -16.53 -3.58 5.02
N LEU A 52 -16.99 -3.33 3.80
CA LEU A 52 -16.16 -2.86 2.70
C LEU A 52 -16.72 -1.58 2.09
N VAL A 53 -15.83 -0.67 1.69
CA VAL A 53 -16.18 0.48 0.84
C VAL A 53 -15.50 0.30 -0.51
N THR A 54 -16.24 0.57 -1.58
CA THR A 54 -15.72 0.51 -2.94
C THR A 54 -15.72 1.88 -3.59
N VAL A 55 -14.77 2.10 -4.49
CA VAL A 55 -14.74 3.28 -5.35
C VAL A 55 -16.08 3.36 -6.10
N GLY A 56 -16.83 4.43 -5.86
CA GLY A 56 -18.12 4.68 -6.50
C GLY A 56 -19.32 3.94 -5.87
N ASN A 57 -19.15 3.30 -4.72
CA ASN A 57 -20.23 2.62 -3.97
C ASN A 57 -21.02 1.61 -4.82
N VAL A 58 -20.31 0.81 -5.61
CA VAL A 58 -20.89 -0.27 -6.42
C VAL A 58 -20.44 -1.62 -5.90
N ARG A 59 -21.02 -2.71 -6.43
CA ARG A 59 -20.55 -4.07 -6.11
C ARG A 59 -19.04 -4.21 -6.37
N PRO A 60 -18.31 -4.93 -5.53
CA PRO A 60 -16.86 -5.06 -5.67
C PRO A 60 -16.47 -5.96 -6.85
N LYS A 61 -15.31 -5.68 -7.42
CA LYS A 61 -14.70 -6.50 -8.50
C LYS A 61 -13.21 -6.80 -8.26
N GLY A 62 -12.62 -6.25 -7.22
CA GLY A 62 -11.23 -6.47 -6.82
C GLY A 62 -10.79 -5.51 -5.71
N ILE A 63 -9.51 -5.55 -5.38
CA ILE A 63 -8.88 -4.86 -4.25
C ILE A 63 -7.86 -3.86 -4.80
N CYS A 64 -7.92 -2.58 -4.40
CA CYS A 64 -6.85 -1.62 -4.73
C CYS A 64 -5.78 -1.56 -3.64
N GLY A 65 -4.70 -0.79 -3.89
CA GLY A 65 -3.58 -0.65 -2.96
C GLY A 65 -3.97 -0.19 -1.57
N SER A 66 -4.78 0.86 -1.47
CA SER A 66 -5.28 1.36 -0.18
C SER A 66 -6.10 0.32 0.57
N GLY A 67 -7.00 -0.38 -0.14
CA GLY A 67 -7.79 -1.47 0.41
C GLY A 67 -6.91 -2.62 0.91
N LEU A 68 -5.89 -3.01 0.14
CA LEU A 68 -4.95 -4.07 0.53
C LEU A 68 -4.17 -3.72 1.81
N ILE A 69 -3.67 -2.48 1.91
CA ILE A 69 -2.98 -1.98 3.11
C ILE A 69 -3.92 -2.02 4.32
N GLY A 70 -5.11 -1.43 4.19
CA GLY A 70 -6.10 -1.36 5.28
C GLY A 70 -6.58 -2.74 5.73
N MET A 71 -6.80 -3.67 4.79
CA MET A 71 -7.17 -5.05 5.07
C MET A 71 -6.10 -5.77 5.88
N VAL A 72 -4.86 -5.80 5.39
CA VAL A 72 -3.80 -6.57 6.06
C VAL A 72 -3.47 -5.96 7.41
N ALA A 73 -3.44 -4.63 7.53
CA ALA A 73 -3.28 -3.94 8.80
C ALA A 73 -4.35 -4.35 9.82
N THR A 74 -5.62 -4.28 9.43
CA THR A 74 -6.74 -4.59 10.33
C THR A 74 -6.79 -6.07 10.73
N LEU A 75 -6.54 -6.97 9.77
CA LEU A 75 -6.48 -8.41 10.05
C LEU A 75 -5.30 -8.77 10.96
N PHE A 76 -4.16 -8.07 10.82
CA PHE A 76 -3.01 -8.23 11.69
C PHE A 76 -3.29 -7.74 13.11
N GLU A 77 -3.87 -6.54 13.27
CA GLU A 77 -4.20 -5.96 14.58
C GLU A 77 -5.18 -6.83 15.39
N LEU A 78 -6.15 -7.45 14.72
CA LEU A 78 -7.12 -8.34 15.35
C LEU A 78 -6.60 -9.77 15.54
N GLY A 79 -5.35 -10.05 15.16
CA GLY A 79 -4.75 -11.37 15.27
C GLY A 79 -5.37 -12.41 14.34
N VAL A 80 -6.14 -11.99 13.32
CA VAL A 80 -6.64 -12.87 12.26
C VAL A 80 -5.50 -13.36 11.38
N VAL A 81 -4.50 -12.49 11.19
CA VAL A 81 -3.24 -12.80 10.51
C VAL A 81 -2.09 -12.61 11.50
N ASP A 82 -1.16 -13.57 11.56
CA ASP A 82 0.04 -13.47 12.40
C ASP A 82 1.16 -12.63 11.73
N SER A 83 2.24 -12.39 12.47
CA SER A 83 3.39 -11.61 11.97
C SER A 83 4.13 -12.25 10.78
N ARG A 84 3.85 -13.52 10.46
CA ARG A 84 4.39 -14.24 9.29
C ARG A 84 3.43 -14.21 8.10
N GLY A 85 2.31 -13.50 8.20
CA GLY A 85 1.29 -13.42 7.16
C GLY A 85 0.39 -14.65 7.08
N LYS A 86 0.27 -15.44 8.17
CA LYS A 86 -0.53 -16.67 8.22
C LYS A 86 -1.85 -16.47 8.94
N PHE A 87 -2.92 -17.03 8.38
CA PHE A 87 -4.24 -16.94 8.98
C PHE A 87 -4.35 -17.83 10.22
N GLN A 88 -5.01 -17.32 11.27
CA GLN A 88 -5.44 -18.15 12.38
C GLN A 88 -6.65 -18.99 11.98
N ARG A 89 -6.50 -20.31 12.06
CA ARG A 89 -7.47 -21.27 11.49
C ARG A 89 -8.60 -21.62 12.46
N ASP A 90 -8.36 -21.44 13.76
CA ASP A 90 -9.27 -21.86 14.83
C ASP A 90 -10.22 -20.74 15.29
N LEU A 91 -10.52 -19.77 14.41
CA LEU A 91 -11.35 -18.61 14.72
C LEU A 91 -12.86 -18.85 14.56
N GLY A 92 -13.27 -20.02 14.08
CA GLY A 92 -14.69 -20.38 13.97
C GLY A 92 -15.48 -19.61 12.90
N THR A 93 -14.80 -18.86 12.02
CA THR A 93 -15.42 -18.21 10.86
C THR A 93 -15.42 -19.12 9.64
N ASN A 94 -16.45 -19.04 8.80
CA ASN A 94 -16.50 -19.73 7.51
C ASN A 94 -15.78 -18.95 6.38
N ARG A 95 -15.24 -17.77 6.68
CA ARG A 95 -14.53 -16.92 5.71
C ARG A 95 -13.10 -17.35 5.49
N ILE A 96 -12.49 -18.04 6.45
CA ILE A 96 -11.15 -18.61 6.29
C ILE A 96 -11.31 -20.03 5.77
N ARG A 97 -10.75 -20.30 4.59
CA ARG A 97 -10.76 -21.62 3.96
C ARG A 97 -9.45 -21.91 3.27
N GLU A 98 -9.22 -23.18 2.98
CA GLU A 98 -8.12 -23.61 2.11
C GLU A 98 -8.64 -23.76 0.67
N ALA A 99 -7.90 -23.17 -0.28
CA ALA A 99 -8.14 -23.30 -1.71
C ALA A 99 -6.80 -23.56 -2.41
N ASP A 100 -6.71 -24.65 -3.18
CA ASP A 100 -5.50 -25.05 -3.91
C ASP A 100 -4.23 -25.15 -3.04
N GLY A 101 -4.38 -25.56 -1.77
CA GLY A 101 -3.27 -25.68 -0.83
C GLY A 101 -2.83 -24.35 -0.18
N VAL A 102 -3.57 -23.27 -0.40
CA VAL A 102 -3.30 -21.93 0.15
C VAL A 102 -4.53 -21.47 0.95
N TYR A 103 -4.30 -20.94 2.16
CA TYR A 103 -5.39 -20.35 2.94
C TYR A 103 -5.76 -18.97 2.38
N GLU A 104 -7.07 -18.70 2.36
CA GLU A 104 -7.62 -17.43 1.94
C GLU A 104 -8.76 -16.99 2.87
N TYR A 105 -8.90 -15.68 3.03
CA TYR A 105 -10.04 -15.03 3.66
C TYR A 105 -11.00 -14.54 2.58
N VAL A 106 -12.26 -14.98 2.63
CA VAL A 106 -13.30 -14.53 1.71
C VAL A 106 -13.81 -13.16 2.14
N LEU A 107 -13.47 -12.14 1.35
CA LEU A 107 -13.92 -10.76 1.57
C LEU A 107 -15.38 -10.62 1.13
N VAL A 108 -15.72 -11.18 -0.04
CA VAL A 108 -17.05 -11.03 -0.66
C VAL A 108 -17.44 -12.32 -1.36
N TRP A 109 -18.67 -12.78 -1.14
CA TRP A 109 -19.21 -13.96 -1.81
C TRP A 109 -19.63 -13.64 -3.25
N ALA A 110 -19.52 -14.62 -4.15
CA ALA A 110 -19.74 -14.45 -5.59
C ALA A 110 -21.02 -13.67 -5.96
N GLN A 111 -22.12 -13.91 -5.25
CA GLN A 111 -23.44 -13.31 -5.50
C GLN A 111 -23.48 -11.79 -5.29
N GLU A 112 -22.52 -11.27 -4.52
CA GLU A 112 -22.41 -9.85 -4.15
C GLU A 112 -21.37 -9.11 -5.00
N THR A 113 -20.62 -9.82 -5.86
CA THR A 113 -19.57 -9.26 -6.72
C THR A 113 -20.09 -8.84 -8.10
N GLN A 114 -19.24 -8.18 -8.89
CA GLN A 114 -19.46 -7.96 -10.33
C GLN A 114 -18.82 -9.04 -11.23
N ILE A 115 -18.09 -9.99 -10.65
CA ILE A 115 -17.23 -10.93 -11.38
C ILE A 115 -17.70 -12.38 -11.25
N ASP A 116 -18.89 -12.59 -10.69
CA ASP A 116 -19.54 -13.89 -10.47
C ASP A 116 -18.64 -14.91 -9.76
N ARG A 117 -17.75 -14.42 -8.88
CA ARG A 117 -16.75 -15.20 -8.15
C ARG A 117 -16.47 -14.57 -6.80
N ASP A 118 -16.13 -15.38 -5.81
CA ASP A 118 -15.68 -14.89 -4.52
C ASP A 118 -14.44 -13.99 -4.71
N ILE A 119 -14.41 -12.85 -4.03
CA ILE A 119 -13.21 -12.01 -3.89
C ILE A 119 -12.54 -12.39 -2.58
N THR A 120 -11.29 -12.81 -2.66
CA THR A 120 -10.54 -13.34 -1.51
C THR A 120 -9.20 -12.65 -1.34
N LEU A 121 -8.67 -12.70 -0.12
CA LEU A 121 -7.30 -12.33 0.21
C LEU A 121 -6.56 -13.60 0.64
N SER A 122 -5.58 -14.05 -0.14
CA SER A 122 -4.82 -15.27 0.14
C SER A 122 -3.54 -15.00 0.93
N GLU A 123 -2.99 -16.02 1.60
CA GLU A 123 -1.67 -15.92 2.23
C GLU A 123 -0.58 -15.57 1.22
N ALA A 124 -0.70 -16.04 -0.04
CA ALA A 124 0.26 -15.68 -1.09
C ALA A 124 0.21 -14.18 -1.45
N ASP A 125 -0.98 -13.57 -1.39
CA ASP A 125 -1.16 -12.14 -1.58
C ASP A 125 -0.51 -11.35 -0.42
N ILE A 126 -0.72 -11.82 0.81
CA ILE A 126 -0.12 -11.23 2.03
C ILE A 126 1.40 -11.37 1.98
N ASP A 127 1.94 -12.52 1.61
CA ASP A 127 3.37 -12.75 1.44
C ASP A 127 3.97 -11.78 0.40
N ASN A 128 3.24 -11.51 -0.68
CA ASN A 128 3.67 -10.56 -1.70
C ASN A 128 3.68 -9.11 -1.18
N LEU A 129 2.66 -8.72 -0.41
CA LEU A 129 2.62 -7.44 0.27
C LEU A 129 3.79 -7.30 1.28
N ILE A 130 4.06 -8.33 2.08
CA ILE A 130 5.15 -8.33 3.07
C ILE A 130 6.51 -8.12 2.39
N ARG A 131 6.76 -8.78 1.25
CA ARG A 131 7.99 -8.56 0.48
C ARG A 131 8.06 -7.14 -0.07
N ALA A 132 6.95 -6.64 -0.61
CA ALA A 132 6.90 -5.30 -1.19
C ALA A 132 7.15 -4.21 -0.14
N LYS A 133 6.43 -4.25 0.98
CA LYS A 133 6.62 -3.30 2.09
C LYS A 133 8.00 -3.44 2.71
N GLY A 134 8.52 -4.66 2.85
CA GLY A 134 9.85 -4.93 3.39
C GLY A 134 10.95 -4.30 2.54
N ALA A 135 10.85 -4.44 1.21
CA ALA A 135 11.81 -3.83 0.29
C ALA A 135 11.81 -2.30 0.38
N ILE A 136 10.64 -1.67 0.52
CA ILE A 136 10.52 -0.21 0.69
C ILE A 136 11.11 0.22 2.03
N TYR A 137 10.70 -0.44 3.12
CA TYR A 137 11.14 -0.13 4.47
C TYR A 137 12.67 -0.22 4.60
N SER A 138 13.24 -1.34 4.16
CA SER A 138 14.69 -1.53 4.12
C SER A 138 15.37 -0.55 3.18
N GLY A 139 14.74 -0.23 2.04
CA GLY A 139 15.28 0.72 1.06
C GLY A 139 15.55 2.11 1.66
N TYR A 140 14.58 2.69 2.36
CA TYR A 140 14.80 4.01 2.96
C TYR A 140 15.67 3.94 4.21
N GLN A 141 15.59 2.86 5.01
CA GLN A 141 16.47 2.72 6.16
C GLN A 141 17.94 2.64 5.74
N THR A 142 18.26 1.79 4.77
CA THR A 142 19.63 1.70 4.23
C THR A 142 20.07 3.02 3.64
N LEU A 143 19.21 3.70 2.86
CA LEU A 143 19.58 4.99 2.27
C LEU A 143 19.88 6.04 3.34
N LEU A 144 19.11 6.08 4.44
CA LEU A 144 19.36 6.98 5.57
C LEU A 144 20.68 6.66 6.27
N GLU A 145 20.94 5.39 6.55
CA GLU A 145 22.17 4.93 7.19
C GLU A 145 23.42 5.30 6.37
N GLU A 146 23.38 5.10 5.05
CA GLU A 146 24.49 5.41 4.13
C GLU A 146 24.83 6.92 4.09
N VAL A 147 23.85 7.79 4.31
CA VAL A 147 24.06 9.25 4.39
C VAL A 147 24.26 9.75 5.83
N GLY A 148 24.38 8.83 6.79
CA GLY A 148 24.62 9.17 8.21
C GLY A 148 23.42 9.82 8.91
N LEU A 149 22.20 9.56 8.42
CA LEU A 149 20.96 10.05 9.00
C LEU A 149 20.15 8.92 9.62
N SER A 150 19.20 9.30 10.46
CA SER A 150 18.17 8.43 11.02
C SER A 150 16.77 8.99 10.73
N LEU A 151 15.73 8.20 10.99
CA LEU A 151 14.34 8.65 10.88
C LEU A 151 14.02 9.87 11.76
N LYS A 152 14.78 10.09 12.84
CA LYS A 152 14.60 11.25 13.73
C LYS A 152 15.04 12.56 13.11
N ASP A 153 15.96 12.49 12.15
CA ASP A 153 16.50 13.65 11.43
C ASP A 153 15.59 14.08 10.27
N ILE A 154 14.48 13.36 10.04
CA ILE A 154 13.55 13.63 8.96
C ILE A 154 12.45 14.58 9.41
N ASP A 155 12.43 15.74 8.76
CA ASP A 155 11.42 16.78 8.98
C ASP A 155 10.10 16.44 8.25
N GLN A 156 10.18 15.91 7.03
CA GLN A 156 9.02 15.62 6.19
C GLN A 156 9.22 14.37 5.33
N ILE A 157 8.16 13.59 5.15
CA ILE A 157 8.09 12.44 4.25
C ILE A 157 7.06 12.76 3.16
N ILE A 158 7.47 12.74 1.90
CA ILE A 158 6.58 12.96 0.75
C ILE A 158 6.35 11.63 0.07
N LEU A 159 5.10 11.16 0.12
CA LEU A 159 4.69 9.91 -0.51
C LEU A 159 4.10 10.18 -1.89
N ALA A 160 4.63 9.50 -2.91
CA ALA A 160 4.12 9.53 -4.27
C ALA A 160 3.91 8.10 -4.79
N GLY A 161 2.87 7.89 -5.58
CA GLY A 161 2.59 6.58 -6.17
C GLY A 161 1.12 6.37 -6.52
N GLY A 162 0.82 5.19 -7.07
CA GLY A 162 -0.52 4.79 -7.54
C GLY A 162 -1.32 3.99 -6.50
N PHE A 163 -1.18 4.30 -5.21
CA PHE A 163 -1.81 3.53 -4.12
C PHE A 163 -3.34 3.64 -4.10
N GLY A 164 -3.88 4.72 -4.66
CA GLY A 164 -5.30 5.05 -4.66
C GLY A 164 -5.55 6.55 -4.48
N SER A 165 -6.81 6.91 -4.25
CA SER A 165 -7.23 8.30 -3.97
C SER A 165 -6.74 8.77 -2.59
N TYR A 166 -6.59 7.84 -1.65
CA TYR A 166 -6.21 8.07 -0.26
C TYR A 166 -5.38 6.89 0.23
N ILE A 167 -4.48 7.13 1.18
CA ILE A 167 -3.75 6.11 1.93
C ILE A 167 -3.96 6.38 3.42
N ASP A 168 -4.42 5.37 4.14
CA ASP A 168 -4.50 5.45 5.60
C ASP A 168 -3.09 5.33 6.17
N LEU A 169 -2.59 6.42 6.75
CA LEU A 169 -1.23 6.51 7.25
C LEU A 169 -1.02 5.62 8.48
N GLU A 170 -2.02 5.51 9.35
CA GLU A 170 -1.93 4.66 10.55
C GLU A 170 -1.81 3.19 10.12
N LYS A 171 -2.67 2.75 9.19
CA LYS A 171 -2.62 1.37 8.67
C LYS A 171 -1.32 1.08 7.93
N ALA A 172 -0.77 2.06 7.20
CA ALA A 172 0.52 1.92 6.54
C ALA A 172 1.69 1.81 7.54
N MET A 173 1.62 2.48 8.69
CA MET A 173 2.59 2.33 9.78
C MET A 173 2.45 0.97 10.48
N VAL A 174 1.22 0.53 10.75
CA VAL A 174 0.92 -0.78 11.40
C VAL A 174 1.55 -1.94 10.65
N ILE A 175 1.48 -1.97 9.32
CA ILE A 175 2.11 -3.05 8.52
C ILE A 175 3.62 -2.83 8.34
N GLY A 176 4.17 -1.72 8.80
CA GLY A 176 5.57 -1.33 8.63
C GLY A 176 5.92 -1.03 7.17
N LEU A 177 5.01 -0.40 6.42
CA LEU A 177 5.33 0.22 5.14
C LEU A 177 5.98 1.59 5.38
N LEU A 178 5.36 2.40 6.25
CA LEU A 178 5.85 3.69 6.68
C LEU A 178 6.49 3.58 8.08
N PRO A 179 7.46 4.46 8.41
CA PRO A 179 7.99 4.51 9.75
C PRO A 179 6.95 5.08 10.71
N GLU A 180 7.00 4.67 11.98
CA GLU A 180 6.19 5.26 13.04
C GLU A 180 6.67 6.69 13.33
N VAL A 181 5.96 7.66 12.78
CA VAL A 181 6.23 9.10 12.93
C VAL A 181 4.92 9.85 13.10
N ASP A 182 5.01 11.12 13.48
CA ASP A 182 3.85 12.01 13.47
C ASP A 182 3.23 12.06 12.05
N PRO A 183 1.93 11.72 11.88
CA PRO A 183 1.26 11.79 10.59
C PRO A 183 1.34 13.16 9.92
N GLU A 184 1.47 14.26 10.68
CA GLU A 184 1.63 15.62 10.13
C GLU A 184 2.93 15.78 9.32
N LYS A 185 3.94 14.94 9.57
CA LYS A 185 5.17 14.92 8.76
C LYS A 185 4.97 14.28 7.39
N ILE A 186 3.85 13.59 7.14
CA ILE A 186 3.64 12.82 5.92
C ILE A 186 2.69 13.56 4.98
N THR A 187 3.13 13.77 3.74
CA THR A 187 2.30 14.36 2.69
C THR A 187 2.18 13.40 1.51
N TYR A 188 0.95 12.99 1.19
CA TYR A 188 0.68 12.21 -0.02
C TYR A 188 0.35 13.13 -1.19
N ILE A 189 1.12 13.03 -2.28
CA ILE A 189 0.96 13.87 -3.47
C ILE A 189 0.35 13.14 -4.68
N GLY A 190 -0.03 11.87 -4.50
CA GLY A 190 -0.53 11.03 -5.59
C GLY A 190 0.55 10.73 -6.64
N ASN A 191 0.18 10.81 -7.93
CA ASN A 191 1.12 10.54 -9.01
C ASN A 191 2.04 11.75 -9.28
N GLY A 192 3.16 11.80 -8.55
CA GLY A 192 4.17 12.85 -8.68
C GLY A 192 4.79 12.95 -10.09
N SER A 193 4.91 11.83 -10.82
CA SER A 193 5.43 11.82 -12.20
C SER A 193 4.50 12.56 -13.15
N LEU A 194 3.20 12.26 -13.13
CA LEU A 194 2.20 12.93 -13.96
C LEU A 194 2.08 14.42 -13.60
N MET A 195 2.14 14.74 -12.30
CA MET A 195 2.11 16.12 -11.81
C MET A 195 3.33 16.92 -12.31
N GLY A 196 4.53 16.37 -12.16
CA GLY A 196 5.78 16.99 -12.64
C GLY A 196 5.82 17.17 -14.16
N CYS A 197 5.29 16.19 -14.91
CA CYS A 197 5.12 16.31 -16.37
C CYS A 197 4.21 17.48 -16.73
N ARG A 198 3.04 17.59 -16.10
CA ARG A 198 2.10 18.71 -16.32
C ARG A 198 2.75 20.06 -15.99
N MET A 199 3.45 20.17 -14.87
CA MET A 199 4.16 21.40 -14.47
C MET A 199 5.23 21.79 -15.48
N SER A 200 6.03 20.82 -15.92
CA SER A 200 7.11 21.03 -16.90
C SER A 200 6.59 21.35 -18.29
N ALA A 201 5.42 20.83 -18.68
CA ALA A 201 4.77 21.15 -19.95
C ALA A 201 4.29 22.60 -20.00
N LEU A 202 3.76 23.11 -18.88
CA LEU A 202 3.12 24.42 -18.80
C LEU A 202 4.07 25.56 -18.40
N THR A 203 5.27 25.29 -17.88
CA THR A 203 6.18 26.32 -17.38
C THR A 203 7.64 26.05 -17.73
N ASN A 204 8.22 26.88 -18.59
CA ASN A 204 9.63 26.79 -19.01
C ASN A 204 10.62 26.95 -17.85
N ARG A 205 10.30 27.77 -16.84
CA ARG A 205 11.14 27.93 -15.64
C ARG A 205 11.26 26.61 -14.88
N LEU A 206 10.14 26.01 -14.48
CA LEU A 206 10.11 24.73 -13.77
C LEU A 206 10.79 23.62 -14.58
N ARG A 207 10.64 23.61 -15.91
CA ARG A 207 11.36 22.66 -16.76
C ARG A 207 12.88 22.80 -16.64
N ARG A 208 13.40 24.03 -16.57
CA ARG A 208 14.85 24.26 -16.34
C ARG A 208 15.26 23.84 -14.93
N ASP A 209 14.46 24.19 -13.92
CA ASP A 209 14.71 23.82 -12.53
C ASP A 209 14.85 22.29 -12.38
N VAL A 210 13.98 21.51 -13.02
CA VAL A 210 14.06 20.03 -13.04
C VAL A 210 15.37 19.55 -13.67
N VAL A 211 15.80 20.13 -14.80
CA VAL A 211 17.08 19.78 -15.45
C VAL A 211 18.26 20.07 -14.53
N ASP A 212 18.23 21.17 -13.78
CA ASP A 212 19.29 21.51 -12.85
C ASP A 212 19.32 20.59 -11.62
N VAL A 213 18.16 20.12 -11.16
CA VAL A 213 18.08 19.05 -10.14
C VAL A 213 18.75 17.77 -10.64
N THR A 214 18.53 17.36 -11.89
CA THR A 214 19.14 16.12 -12.42
C THR A 214 20.66 16.15 -12.59
N LYS A 215 21.31 17.31 -12.44
CA LYS A 215 22.77 17.47 -12.53
C LYS A 215 23.47 17.48 -11.16
N LYS A 216 22.70 17.60 -10.08
CA LYS A 216 23.21 17.49 -8.71
C LYS A 216 23.35 16.02 -8.34
#